data_AF-A0A0P4VVJ4-F1
#
_entry.id   AF-A0A0P4VVJ4-F1
#
_cell.length_a   1.000
_cell.length_b   1.000
_cell.length_c   1.000
_cell.angle_alpha   90.00
_cell.angle_beta   90.00
_cell.angle_gamma   90.00
#
_symmetry.space_group_name_H-M   'P 1'
#
loop_
_entity.id
_entity.type
_entity.pdbx_description
1 polymer ?
#
loop_
_entity_poly.entity_id
_entity_poly.type
_entity_poly.pdbx_seq_one_letter_code
_entity_poly.pdbx_strand_id
1 'polypeptide(L)'
;MYKVILLWAVAFCVAVSAINESCSEETPCPWHLKCNKETSKCECHKYVCPRGCPGEYELDDEGCQTCLCKGCEGLQCRKWCFLGFTTDENGCESFCTCNTPSTVCKNIWCTGQRQCNPKSGRCELPDEY
;
A
#
# COMPACT_ATOMS: atom_id res chain seq x y z
N MET A 1 24.41 15.97 13.04
CA MET A 1 24.49 17.14 13.95
C MET A 1 23.18 17.89 13.83
N TYR A 2 22.32 17.76 14.84
CA TYR A 2 21.00 18.38 14.97
C TYR A 2 21.16 19.90 15.12
N LYS A 3 20.63 20.68 14.17
CA LYS A 3 20.48 22.13 14.35
C LYS A 3 19.09 22.40 14.91
N VAL A 4 19.02 22.49 16.23
CA VAL A 4 17.84 22.96 16.97
C VAL A 4 17.85 24.49 16.90
N ILE A 5 16.98 25.08 16.09
CA ILE A 5 16.73 26.53 16.11
C ILE A 5 15.57 26.76 17.07
N LEU A 6 15.91 27.23 18.28
CA LEU A 6 14.96 27.63 19.33
C LEU A 6 14.33 28.99 18.95
N LEU A 7 13.10 28.97 18.45
CA LEU A 7 12.23 30.14 18.40
C LEU A 7 11.03 29.87 19.32
N TRP A 8 10.80 30.81 20.24
CA TRP A 8 9.74 30.77 21.23
C TRP A 8 8.36 30.84 20.56
N ALA A 9 7.66 29.71 20.45
CA ALA A 9 6.21 29.64 20.27
C ALA A 9 5.76 28.19 20.46
N VAL A 10 4.74 27.99 21.31
CA VAL A 10 3.83 26.83 21.42
C VAL A 10 4.33 25.54 20.76
N ALA A 11 4.73 24.55 21.57
CA ALA A 11 5.07 23.20 21.11
C ALA A 11 3.81 22.47 20.60
N PHE A 12 3.33 22.86 19.42
CA PHE A 12 2.61 21.95 18.55
C PHE A 12 3.68 21.04 17.96
N CYS A 13 3.70 19.78 18.37
CA CYS A 13 4.27 18.71 17.55
C CYS A 13 3.42 18.64 16.27
N VAL A 14 3.66 19.55 15.32
CA VAL A 14 3.11 19.42 13.99
C VAL A 14 3.91 18.29 13.35
N ALA A 15 3.25 17.17 13.09
CA ALA A 15 3.80 16.15 12.20
C ALA A 15 4.13 16.86 10.88
N VAL A 16 5.41 17.00 10.57
CA VAL A 16 5.84 17.59 9.31
C VAL A 16 5.67 16.49 8.27
N SER A 17 4.81 16.71 7.28
CA SER A 17 4.59 15.76 6.20
C SER A 17 5.90 15.52 5.45
N ALA A 18 6.27 14.27 5.23
CA ALA A 18 7.45 13.91 4.47
C ALA A 18 7.28 14.11 2.95
N ILE A 19 6.06 14.36 2.46
CA ILE A 19 5.81 14.68 1.06
C ILE A 19 6.53 15.98 0.66
N ASN A 20 7.10 16.00 -0.54
CA ASN A 20 7.91 17.08 -1.11
C ASN A 20 9.24 17.38 -0.41
N GLU A 21 9.62 16.60 0.62
CA GLU A 21 10.97 16.66 1.16
C GLU A 21 11.99 16.24 0.10
N SER A 22 13.15 16.89 0.12
CA SER A 22 14.23 16.55 -0.80
C SER A 22 14.81 15.17 -0.51
N CYS A 23 14.96 14.34 -1.53
CA CYS A 23 15.46 12.97 -1.40
C CYS A 23 16.63 12.69 -2.34
N SER A 24 17.47 11.74 -1.94
CA SER A 24 18.65 11.27 -2.69
C SER A 24 18.99 9.84 -2.29
N GLU A 25 20.06 9.26 -2.86
CA GLU A 25 20.55 7.94 -2.41
C GLU A 25 21.05 7.97 -0.96
N GLU A 26 21.62 9.08 -0.52
CA GLU A 26 22.09 9.28 0.86
C GLU A 26 20.95 9.64 1.82
N THR A 27 19.86 10.19 1.30
CA THR A 27 18.68 10.64 2.04
C THR A 27 17.42 9.98 1.47
N PRO A 28 17.16 8.71 1.79
CA PRO A 28 16.00 7.99 1.29
C PRO A 28 14.70 8.52 1.92
N CYS A 29 13.62 8.44 1.16
CA CYS A 29 12.27 8.71 1.67
C CYS A 29 11.83 7.64 2.69
N PRO A 30 10.85 7.96 3.56
CA PRO A 30 10.12 6.97 4.34
C PRO A 30 9.59 5.83 3.47
N TRP A 31 9.41 4.64 4.05
CA TRP A 31 9.12 3.39 3.33
C TRP A 31 7.84 3.38 2.49
N HIS A 32 6.88 4.26 2.77
CA HIS A 32 5.60 4.42 2.05
C HIS A 32 5.66 5.48 0.93
N LEU A 33 6.75 6.27 0.88
CA LEU A 33 7.02 7.26 -0.16
C LEU A 33 8.12 6.75 -1.10
N LYS A 34 8.18 7.33 -2.30
CA LYS A 34 9.23 7.06 -3.28
C LYS A 34 9.89 8.35 -3.72
N CYS A 35 11.21 8.32 -3.82
CA CYS A 35 11.97 9.44 -4.35
C CYS A 35 11.73 9.55 -5.86
N ASN A 36 11.20 10.69 -6.30
CA ASN A 36 11.12 11.05 -7.70
C ASN A 36 12.50 11.54 -8.16
N LYS A 37 13.07 10.84 -9.15
CA LYS A 37 14.44 11.11 -9.64
C LYS A 37 14.56 12.43 -10.41
N GLU A 38 13.48 12.91 -10.98
CA GLU A 38 13.47 14.15 -11.78
C GLU A 38 13.33 15.39 -10.90
N THR A 39 12.46 15.31 -9.88
CA THR A 39 12.19 16.43 -8.97
C THR A 39 13.05 16.40 -7.72
N SER A 40 13.73 15.27 -7.45
CA SER A 40 14.44 14.98 -6.19
C SER A 40 13.56 15.17 -4.97
N LYS A 41 12.27 14.84 -5.07
CA LYS A 41 11.28 14.98 -4.00
C LYS A 41 10.63 13.65 -3.64
N CYS A 42 10.28 13.49 -2.37
CA CYS A 42 9.44 12.38 -1.92
C CYS A 42 7.99 12.57 -2.39
N GLU A 43 7.47 11.56 -3.07
CA GLU A 43 6.10 11.51 -3.59
C GLU A 43 5.45 10.18 -3.21
N CYS A 44 4.11 10.15 -3.18
CA CYS A 44 3.38 8.92 -2.91
C CYS A 44 3.78 7.82 -3.89
N HIS A 45 4.14 6.66 -3.35
CA HIS A 45 4.43 5.53 -4.21
C HIS A 45 3.13 4.98 -4.82
N LYS A 46 3.11 4.83 -6.14
CA LYS A 46 1.97 4.25 -6.86
C LYS A 46 2.06 2.72 -6.81
N TYR A 47 1.63 2.12 -5.70
CA TYR A 47 1.56 0.67 -5.55
C TYR A 47 0.49 0.07 -6.47
N VAL A 48 0.82 -1.06 -7.09
CA VAL A 48 -0.21 -1.95 -7.63
C VAL A 48 -0.60 -2.90 -6.50
N CYS A 49 -1.85 -2.80 -6.05
CA CYS A 49 -2.33 -3.65 -4.97
C CYS A 49 -2.56 -5.08 -5.46
N PRO A 50 -2.03 -6.11 -4.77
CA PRO A 50 -2.09 -7.49 -5.24
C PRO A 50 -3.50 -8.01 -5.48
N ARG A 51 -4.50 -7.58 -4.69
CA ARG A 51 -5.90 -7.99 -4.85
C ARG A 51 -6.87 -6.85 -5.14
N GLY A 52 -6.40 -5.61 -5.01
CA GLY A 52 -7.19 -4.39 -5.22
C GLY A 52 -8.40 -4.27 -4.29
N CYS A 53 -9.21 -3.24 -4.52
CA CYS A 53 -10.43 -2.94 -3.77
C CYS A 53 -11.61 -2.67 -4.72
N PRO A 54 -12.85 -2.99 -4.30
CA PRO A 54 -14.05 -2.67 -5.08
C PRO A 54 -14.35 -1.17 -5.14
N GLY A 55 -13.89 -0.43 -4.12
CA GLY A 55 -14.12 1.00 -3.98
C GLY A 55 -12.85 1.74 -3.61
N GLU A 56 -12.96 2.62 -2.60
CA GLU A 56 -11.86 3.45 -2.14
C GLU A 56 -10.83 2.64 -1.31
N TYR A 57 -9.59 3.13 -1.32
CA TYR A 57 -8.52 2.65 -0.48
C TYR A 57 -8.37 3.55 0.76
N GLU A 58 -7.90 2.97 1.86
CA GLU A 58 -7.41 3.75 2.99
C GLU A 58 -6.16 4.54 2.58
N LEU A 59 -6.02 5.73 3.18
CA LEU A 59 -4.84 6.58 3.03
C LEU A 59 -3.98 6.47 4.29
N ASP A 60 -2.66 6.56 4.12
CA ASP A 60 -1.75 6.71 5.24
C ASP A 60 -1.75 8.15 5.80
N ASP A 61 -0.95 8.40 6.83
CA ASP A 61 -0.85 9.71 7.49
C ASP A 61 -0.35 10.84 6.57
N GLU A 62 0.30 10.49 5.45
CA GLU A 62 0.74 11.42 4.42
C GLU A 62 -0.33 11.63 3.32
N GLY A 63 -1.46 10.93 3.40
CA GLY A 63 -2.51 10.96 2.38
C GLY A 63 -2.20 10.11 1.15
N CYS A 64 -1.21 9.22 1.23
CA CYS A 64 -0.88 8.30 0.16
C CYS A 64 -1.76 7.04 0.20
N GLN A 65 -2.13 6.55 -0.98
CA GLN A 65 -2.92 5.34 -1.11
C GLN A 65 -2.18 4.11 -0.54
N THR A 66 -2.84 3.41 0.38
CA THR A 66 -2.42 2.09 0.85
C THR A 66 -3.04 0.97 0.02
N CYS A 67 -2.66 -0.28 0.29
CA CYS A 67 -3.35 -1.45 -0.26
C CYS A 67 -4.36 -2.08 0.70
N LEU A 68 -4.94 -1.26 1.57
CA LEU A 68 -6.06 -1.62 2.43
C LEU A 68 -7.34 -0.97 1.89
N CYS A 69 -8.43 -1.72 1.80
CA CYS A 69 -9.72 -1.18 1.36
C CYS A 69 -10.39 -0.40 2.48
N LYS A 70 -11.15 0.64 2.11
CA LYS A 70 -11.81 1.52 3.08
C LYS A 70 -12.74 0.74 4.02
N GLY A 71 -12.57 0.92 5.32
CA GLY A 71 -13.36 0.25 6.36
C GLY A 71 -12.88 -1.15 6.76
N CYS A 72 -11.75 -1.63 6.22
CA CYS A 72 -11.13 -2.89 6.65
C CYS A 72 -10.12 -2.66 7.79
N GLU A 73 -10.01 -3.60 8.72
CA GLU A 73 -9.09 -3.48 9.88
C GLU A 73 -7.61 -3.75 9.55
N GLY A 74 -7.34 -4.45 8.44
CA GLY A 74 -5.96 -4.80 8.03
C GLY A 74 -5.25 -5.82 8.92
N LEU A 75 -5.99 -6.50 9.81
CA LEU A 75 -5.44 -7.52 10.70
C LEU A 75 -5.33 -8.87 10.00
N GLN A 76 -4.12 -9.44 9.98
CA GLN A 76 -3.83 -10.72 9.33
C GLN A 76 -2.87 -11.58 10.18
N CYS A 77 -3.12 -12.88 10.23
CA CYS A 77 -2.24 -13.86 10.85
C CYS A 77 -1.00 -14.10 9.97
N ARG A 78 0.11 -14.57 10.56
CA ARG A 78 1.36 -14.82 9.83
C ARG A 78 1.38 -16.16 9.07
N LYS A 79 0.22 -16.67 8.66
CA LYS A 79 0.13 -17.93 7.91
C LYS A 79 0.53 -17.71 6.46
N TRP A 80 1.31 -18.63 5.90
CA TRP A 80 1.64 -18.60 4.48
C TRP A 80 0.48 -19.15 3.65
N CYS A 81 -0.22 -18.28 2.92
CA CYS A 81 -1.27 -18.65 1.96
C CYS A 81 -0.77 -18.42 0.52
N PHE A 82 -0.40 -19.49 -0.19
CA PHE A 82 0.18 -19.39 -1.53
C PHE A 82 -0.76 -18.80 -2.59
N LEU A 83 -2.08 -18.96 -2.41
CA LEU A 83 -3.14 -18.36 -3.25
C LEU A 83 -3.71 -17.06 -2.65
N GLY A 84 -3.03 -16.48 -1.66
CA GLY A 84 -3.52 -15.36 -0.88
C GLY A 84 -4.63 -15.73 0.10
N PHE A 85 -5.09 -14.73 0.85
CA PHE A 85 -6.16 -14.86 1.83
C PHE A 85 -7.52 -14.70 1.15
N THR A 86 -8.55 -15.33 1.71
CA THR A 86 -9.93 -15.11 1.24
C THR A 86 -10.33 -13.67 1.51
N THR A 87 -11.05 -13.08 0.57
CA THR A 87 -11.52 -11.69 0.65
C THR A 87 -13.04 -11.66 0.60
N ASP A 88 -13.66 -10.79 1.39
CA ASP A 88 -15.10 -10.55 1.34
C ASP A 88 -15.50 -9.58 0.21
N GLU A 89 -16.78 -9.28 0.06
CA GLU A 89 -17.31 -8.42 -1.01
C GLU A 89 -16.85 -6.95 -0.89
N ASN A 90 -16.39 -6.52 0.30
CA ASN A 90 -15.88 -5.16 0.53
C ASN A 90 -14.38 -5.05 0.26
N GLY A 91 -13.70 -6.18 0.01
CA GLY A 91 -12.26 -6.21 -0.20
C GLY A 91 -11.45 -6.48 1.06
N CYS A 92 -12.08 -6.82 2.18
CA CYS A 92 -11.37 -7.12 3.40
C CYS A 92 -10.84 -8.55 3.39
N GLU A 93 -9.52 -8.71 3.55
CA GLU A 93 -8.91 -10.02 3.71
C GLU A 93 -9.27 -10.63 5.06
N SER A 94 -9.55 -11.93 5.08
CA SER A 94 -9.81 -12.66 6.31
C SER A 94 -8.58 -12.67 7.21
N PHE A 95 -8.82 -12.70 8.52
CA PHE A 95 -7.73 -12.76 9.50
C PHE A 95 -6.80 -13.96 9.29
N CYS A 96 -7.30 -15.16 8.94
CA CYS A 96 -6.43 -16.34 8.82
C CYS A 96 -6.89 -17.45 7.84
N THR A 97 -7.78 -17.14 6.91
CA THR A 97 -8.34 -18.11 5.96
C THR A 97 -7.69 -17.96 4.59
N CYS A 98 -7.09 -19.05 4.08
CA CYS A 98 -6.44 -19.07 2.77
C CYS A 98 -7.45 -19.38 1.66
N ASN A 99 -7.20 -18.85 0.46
CA ASN A 99 -7.95 -19.25 -0.73
C ASN A 99 -7.69 -20.71 -1.13
N THR A 100 -8.67 -21.27 -1.81
CA THR A 100 -8.55 -22.53 -2.56
C THR A 100 -8.52 -22.23 -4.07
N PRO A 101 -8.22 -23.21 -4.93
CA PRO A 101 -8.30 -23.03 -6.38
C PRO A 101 -9.67 -22.54 -6.88
N SER A 102 -10.76 -22.77 -6.12
CA SER A 102 -12.10 -22.30 -6.49
C SER A 102 -12.45 -20.90 -5.96
N THR A 103 -11.68 -20.35 -5.01
CA THR A 103 -11.91 -19.02 -4.44
C THR A 103 -10.81 -18.00 -4.77
N VAL A 104 -9.69 -18.46 -5.33
CA VAL A 104 -8.49 -17.65 -5.61
C VAL A 104 -8.76 -16.32 -6.32
N CYS A 105 -9.67 -16.33 -7.30
CA CYS A 105 -10.08 -15.14 -8.06
C CYS A 105 -11.48 -14.62 -7.70
N LYS A 106 -12.02 -15.01 -6.55
CA LYS A 106 -13.23 -14.38 -5.99
C LYS A 106 -12.83 -13.10 -5.25
N ASN A 107 -13.67 -12.08 -5.35
CA ASN A 107 -13.51 -10.80 -4.66
C ASN A 107 -12.08 -10.24 -4.82
N ILE A 108 -11.70 -10.06 -6.09
CA ILE A 108 -10.42 -9.49 -6.50
C ILE A 108 -10.71 -8.45 -7.60
N TRP A 109 -10.06 -7.29 -7.51
CA TRP A 109 -10.31 -6.14 -8.39
C TRP A 109 -9.01 -5.67 -9.02
N CYS A 110 -8.71 -6.21 -10.19
CA CYS A 110 -7.53 -5.83 -10.95
C CYS A 110 -7.81 -4.60 -11.83
N THR A 111 -6.82 -3.70 -11.93
CA THR A 111 -6.93 -2.45 -12.69
C THR A 111 -5.98 -2.42 -13.87
N GLY A 112 -6.31 -1.61 -14.89
CA GLY A 112 -5.54 -1.52 -16.13
C GLY A 112 -5.60 -2.81 -16.93
N GLN A 113 -4.44 -3.33 -17.33
CA GLN A 113 -4.32 -4.57 -18.11
C GLN A 113 -4.15 -5.82 -17.24
N ARG A 114 -4.13 -5.69 -15.92
CA ARG A 114 -3.89 -6.80 -15.00
C ARG A 114 -5.11 -7.69 -14.87
N GLN A 115 -4.86 -8.98 -14.73
CA GLN A 115 -5.88 -10.00 -14.52
C GLN A 115 -5.52 -10.84 -13.30
N CYS A 116 -6.51 -11.52 -12.70
CA CYS A 116 -6.24 -12.44 -11.61
C CYS A 116 -5.45 -13.65 -12.12
N ASN A 117 -4.26 -13.89 -11.57
CA ASN A 117 -3.53 -15.13 -11.75
C ASN A 117 -4.15 -16.24 -10.88
N PRO A 118 -4.75 -17.29 -11.45
CA PRO A 118 -5.31 -18.39 -10.66
C PRO A 118 -4.25 -19.23 -9.92
N LYS A 119 -2.96 -19.09 -10.25
CA LYS A 119 -1.85 -19.77 -9.57
C LYS A 119 -1.34 -19.03 -8.32
N SER A 120 -1.65 -17.73 -8.17
CA SER A 120 -1.14 -16.88 -7.07
C SER A 120 -2.24 -16.12 -6.31
N GLY A 121 -3.42 -15.91 -6.91
CA GLY A 121 -4.48 -15.08 -6.34
C GLY A 121 -4.17 -13.58 -6.34
N ARG A 122 -3.36 -13.12 -7.30
CA ARG A 122 -2.91 -11.74 -7.43
C ARG A 122 -3.18 -11.16 -8.81
N CYS A 123 -3.25 -9.84 -8.88
CA CYS A 123 -3.38 -9.06 -10.10
C CYS A 123 -2.03 -8.90 -10.80
N GLU A 124 -1.85 -9.60 -11.91
CA GLU A 124 -0.60 -9.70 -12.66
C GLU A 124 -0.85 -9.39 -14.14
N LEU A 125 0.20 -9.05 -14.89
CA LEU A 125 0.09 -8.88 -16.34
C LEU A 125 0.01 -10.26 -17.01
N PRO A 126 -0.79 -10.44 -18.07
CA PRO A 126 -0.97 -11.75 -18.69
C PRO A 126 0.30 -12.40 -19.26
N ASP A 127 1.31 -11.60 -19.59
CA ASP A 127 2.56 -12.09 -20.18
C ASP A 127 3.58 -12.56 -19.12
N GLU A 128 3.24 -12.50 -17.83
CA GLU A 128 4.10 -12.90 -16.70
C GLU A 128 3.69 -14.27 -16.08
N TYR A 129 2.78 -15.03 -16.71
CA TYR A 129 2.15 -16.27 -16.18
C TYR A 129 2.92 -17.59 -16.29
#